data_AF-A0A8H4AQ69-F1
#
_entry.id   AF-A0A8H4AQ69-F1
#
_cell.length_a   1.000
_cell.length_b   1.000
_cell.length_c   1.000
_cell.angle_alpha   90.00
_cell.angle_beta   90.00
_cell.angle_gamma   90.00
#
_symmetry.space_group_name_H-M   'P 1'
#
loop_
_entity.id
_entity.type
_entity.pdbx_description
1 polymer ?
#
loop_
_entity_poly.entity_id
_entity_poly.type
_entity_poly.pdbx_seq_one_letter_code
_entity_poly.pdbx_strand_id
1 'polypeptide(L)'
;MWSYPPWINQTKAAEVRKQMEDQNIIYGGSESYRHMCRFYSGFFFRHELVQNYDYYWRLEPGVSFTCDINYDPFKFIQKNNITYGFTISMLEILSTVPTLWNTVKDFINEYPHCHFWSNFEIGDLNFWRSEKYIKFFEYLDQIGGFYYERWGDAPVHSIALTLFLEKSKIHFFNDIGYEHPPYQHCPIGEKILESGRCHCNYNISIDFWPGSCVTKWFEI
;
A
#
# COMPACT_ATOMS: atom_id res chain seq x y z
N MET A 1 -5.14 1.98 -19.73
CA MET A 1 -4.74 1.77 -18.31
C MET A 1 -5.93 1.46 -17.40
N TRP A 2 -7.18 1.78 -17.79
CA TRP A 2 -8.39 1.54 -17.01
C TRP A 2 -9.45 0.76 -17.82
N SER A 3 -9.22 -0.53 -18.02
CA SER A 3 -10.11 -1.43 -18.75
C SER A 3 -9.75 -2.88 -18.44
N TYR A 4 -10.61 -3.83 -18.81
CA TYR A 4 -10.26 -5.24 -18.77
C TYR A 4 -9.15 -5.54 -19.79
N PRO A 5 -8.10 -6.27 -19.41
CA PRO A 5 -7.18 -6.84 -20.38
C PRO A 5 -7.82 -8.06 -21.10
N PRO A 6 -7.34 -8.41 -22.31
CA PRO A 6 -8.02 -9.39 -23.17
C PRO A 6 -8.05 -10.83 -22.62
N TRP A 7 -7.17 -11.16 -21.66
CA TRP A 7 -7.16 -12.48 -21.00
C TRP A 7 -8.17 -12.59 -19.84
N ILE A 8 -8.91 -11.54 -19.52
CA ILE A 8 -9.91 -11.56 -18.45
C ILE A 8 -11.31 -11.87 -19.01
N ASN A 9 -11.89 -12.95 -18.53
CA ASN A 9 -13.27 -13.32 -18.75
C ASN A 9 -14.18 -12.42 -17.89
N GLN A 10 -14.82 -11.45 -18.54
CA GLN A 10 -15.66 -10.46 -17.87
C GLN A 10 -16.93 -11.07 -17.25
N THR A 11 -17.48 -12.15 -17.81
CA THR A 11 -18.62 -12.87 -17.23
C THR A 11 -18.24 -13.48 -15.90
N LYS A 12 -17.10 -14.20 -15.85
CA LYS A 12 -16.57 -14.76 -14.60
C LYS A 12 -16.27 -13.64 -13.57
N ALA A 13 -15.66 -12.54 -14.02
CA ALA A 13 -15.38 -11.41 -13.12
C ALA A 13 -16.67 -10.79 -12.54
N ALA A 14 -17.75 -10.72 -13.33
CA ALA A 14 -19.05 -10.24 -12.86
C ALA A 14 -19.69 -11.20 -11.84
N GLU A 15 -19.60 -12.51 -12.06
CA GLU A 15 -20.07 -13.54 -11.11
C GLU A 15 -19.32 -13.44 -9.77
N VAL A 16 -18.00 -13.31 -9.81
CA VAL A 16 -17.17 -13.12 -8.59
C VAL A 16 -17.58 -11.86 -7.84
N ARG A 17 -17.80 -10.74 -8.53
CA ARG A 17 -18.25 -9.51 -7.88
C ARG A 17 -19.55 -9.70 -7.15
N LYS A 18 -20.53 -10.35 -7.78
CA LYS A 18 -21.82 -10.66 -7.16
C LYS A 18 -21.65 -11.56 -5.93
N GLN A 19 -20.84 -12.61 -6.05
CA GLN A 19 -20.56 -13.51 -4.93
C GLN A 19 -19.91 -12.76 -3.74
N MET A 20 -18.95 -11.89 -4.00
CA MET A 20 -18.27 -11.12 -2.94
C MET A 20 -19.19 -10.06 -2.32
N GLU A 21 -20.10 -9.47 -3.10
CA GLU A 21 -21.16 -8.59 -2.60
C GLU A 21 -22.13 -9.33 -1.67
N ASP A 22 -22.60 -10.51 -2.07
CA ASP A 22 -23.47 -11.37 -1.27
C ASP A 22 -22.80 -11.80 0.06
N GLN A 23 -21.47 -11.86 0.09
CA GLN A 23 -20.66 -12.16 1.28
C GLN A 23 -20.35 -10.92 2.14
N ASN A 24 -20.88 -9.74 1.79
CA ASN A 24 -20.60 -8.46 2.47
C ASN A 24 -19.10 -8.11 2.54
N ILE A 25 -18.31 -8.51 1.55
CA ILE A 25 -16.91 -8.09 1.45
C ILE A 25 -16.88 -6.61 1.05
N ILE A 26 -16.12 -5.80 1.77
CA ILE A 26 -15.98 -4.37 1.46
C ILE A 26 -15.47 -4.19 0.01
N TYR A 27 -16.19 -3.37 -0.77
CA TYR A 27 -15.97 -3.22 -2.22
C TYR A 27 -16.07 -4.52 -3.04
N GLY A 28 -16.63 -5.59 -2.50
CA GLY A 28 -16.77 -6.90 -3.14
C GLY A 28 -17.46 -6.84 -4.50
N GLY A 29 -18.57 -6.09 -4.60
CA GLY A 29 -19.31 -5.86 -5.85
C GLY A 29 -18.74 -4.78 -6.76
N SER A 30 -17.70 -4.04 -6.35
CA SER A 30 -17.24 -2.86 -7.09
C SER A 30 -16.27 -3.22 -8.23
N GLU A 31 -16.68 -2.90 -9.45
CA GLU A 31 -15.84 -3.03 -10.65
C GLU A 31 -14.78 -1.93 -10.74
N SER A 32 -15.17 -0.67 -10.50
CA SER A 32 -14.27 0.48 -10.53
C SER A 32 -13.15 0.36 -9.49
N TYR A 33 -13.45 -0.19 -8.30
CA TYR A 33 -12.44 -0.41 -7.27
C TYR A 33 -11.35 -1.40 -7.72
N ARG A 34 -11.70 -2.44 -8.49
CA ARG A 34 -10.71 -3.38 -9.06
C ARG A 34 -9.84 -2.73 -10.11
N HIS A 35 -10.43 -1.90 -10.97
CA HIS A 35 -9.64 -1.09 -11.90
C HIS A 35 -8.70 -0.12 -11.17
N MET A 36 -9.14 0.48 -10.06
CA MET A 36 -8.33 1.34 -9.20
C MET A 36 -7.13 0.59 -8.62
N CYS A 37 -7.37 -0.57 -8.00
CA CYS A 37 -6.28 -1.37 -7.42
C CYS A 37 -5.28 -1.78 -8.50
N ARG A 38 -5.75 -2.23 -9.67
CA ARG A 38 -4.87 -2.57 -10.81
C ARG A 38 -4.11 -1.34 -11.33
N PHE A 39 -4.75 -0.17 -11.40
CA PHE A 39 -4.14 1.08 -11.84
C PHE A 39 -2.99 1.51 -10.92
N TYR A 40 -3.21 1.52 -9.60
CA TYR A 40 -2.16 1.85 -8.65
C TYR A 40 -1.08 0.77 -8.58
N SER A 41 -1.43 -0.50 -8.79
CA SER A 41 -0.42 -1.56 -8.85
C SER A 41 0.49 -1.45 -10.07
N GLY A 42 -0.03 -1.06 -11.25
CA GLY A 42 0.68 -1.28 -12.52
C GLY A 42 0.96 -0.06 -13.37
N PHE A 43 0.24 1.05 -13.18
CA PHE A 43 0.10 2.05 -14.22
C PHE A 43 0.32 3.50 -13.79
N PHE A 44 0.06 3.87 -12.53
CA PHE A 44 0.16 5.29 -12.12
C PHE A 44 1.55 5.87 -12.41
N PHE A 45 2.62 5.12 -12.13
CA PHE A 45 4.03 5.50 -12.38
C PHE A 45 4.42 5.54 -13.87
N ARG A 46 3.53 5.07 -14.76
CA ARG A 46 3.68 5.10 -16.22
C ARG A 46 2.93 6.26 -16.86
N HIS A 47 2.13 7.01 -16.09
CA HIS A 47 1.38 8.14 -16.62
C HIS A 47 2.32 9.24 -17.10
N GLU A 48 1.99 9.91 -18.22
CA GLU A 48 2.85 10.94 -18.83
C GLU A 48 3.18 12.08 -17.86
N LEU A 49 2.18 12.50 -17.08
CA LEU A 49 2.32 13.57 -16.08
C LEU A 49 3.31 13.25 -14.95
N VAL A 50 3.64 11.98 -14.73
CA VAL A 50 4.59 11.59 -13.68
C VAL A 50 5.97 11.20 -14.20
N GLN A 51 6.17 11.17 -15.53
CA GLN A 51 7.44 10.71 -16.11
C GLN A 51 8.63 11.61 -15.76
N ASN A 52 8.39 12.90 -15.54
CA ASN A 52 9.44 13.87 -15.21
C ASN A 52 9.77 13.95 -13.71
N TYR A 53 9.21 13.04 -12.89
CA TYR A 53 9.49 12.99 -11.46
C TYR A 53 10.15 11.68 -11.05
N ASP A 54 11.05 11.77 -10.07
CA ASP A 54 11.66 10.63 -9.40
C ASP A 54 10.86 10.19 -8.17
N TYR A 55 10.18 11.11 -7.48
CA TYR A 55 9.45 10.81 -6.26
C TYR A 55 7.98 11.18 -6.38
N TYR A 56 7.14 10.48 -5.61
CA TYR A 56 5.73 10.80 -5.47
C TYR A 56 5.32 10.73 -4.00
N TRP A 57 4.26 11.47 -3.66
CA TRP A 57 3.52 11.31 -2.42
C TRP A 57 2.05 11.05 -2.78
N ARG A 58 1.54 9.87 -2.45
CA ARG A 58 0.11 9.56 -2.63
C ARG A 58 -0.72 10.26 -1.57
N LEU A 59 -1.78 10.93 -2.02
CA LEU A 59 -2.76 11.62 -1.20
C LEU A 59 -4.16 11.18 -1.60
N GLU A 60 -4.98 10.80 -0.63
CA GLU A 60 -6.37 10.42 -0.84
C GLU A 60 -7.36 11.43 -0.24
N PRO A 61 -8.61 11.50 -0.72
CA PRO A 61 -9.64 12.30 -0.09
C PRO A 61 -10.00 11.80 1.31
N GLY A 62 -10.39 12.72 2.20
CA GLY A 62 -10.87 12.37 3.55
C GLY A 62 -9.75 12.06 4.56
N VAL A 63 -8.50 12.31 4.19
CA VAL A 63 -7.35 12.15 5.08
C VAL A 63 -7.12 13.40 5.95
N SER A 64 -6.45 13.23 7.09
CA SER A 64 -5.98 14.33 7.93
C SER A 64 -4.50 14.15 8.28
N PHE A 65 -3.73 15.24 8.20
CA PHE A 65 -2.38 15.31 8.76
C PHE A 65 -2.47 15.96 10.13
N THR A 66 -2.07 15.22 11.16
CA THR A 66 -2.34 15.60 12.55
C THR A 66 -1.14 16.23 13.25
N CYS A 67 -0.03 16.41 12.52
CA CYS A 67 1.21 17.01 13.00
C CYS A 67 1.80 17.90 11.90
N ASP A 68 2.54 18.92 12.30
CA ASP A 68 3.32 19.78 11.41
C ASP A 68 4.59 19.07 10.93
N ILE A 69 4.79 19.10 9.61
CA ILE A 69 5.96 18.53 8.96
C ILE A 69 6.95 19.66 8.67
N ASN A 70 7.95 19.81 9.54
CA ASN A 70 8.89 20.94 9.52
C ASN A 70 10.15 20.67 8.68
N TYR A 71 10.12 19.70 7.77
CA TYR A 71 11.20 19.35 6.84
C TYR A 71 10.63 18.96 5.48
N ASP A 72 11.50 18.80 4.47
CA ASP A 72 11.14 18.35 3.13
C ASP A 72 11.25 16.81 3.06
N PRO A 73 10.12 16.07 2.96
CA PRO A 73 10.14 14.61 2.97
C PRO A 73 10.86 14.00 1.76
N PHE A 74 10.81 14.66 0.60
CA PHE A 74 11.49 14.18 -0.60
C PHE A 74 13.01 14.33 -0.47
N LYS A 75 13.48 15.45 0.09
CA LYS A 75 14.91 15.58 0.42
C LYS A 75 15.34 14.60 1.50
N PHE A 76 14.48 14.30 2.48
CA PHE A 76 14.77 13.33 3.52
C PHE A 76 14.99 11.93 2.92
N ILE A 77 14.07 11.43 2.09
CA ILE A 77 14.24 10.09 1.50
C ILE A 77 15.43 10.02 0.56
N GLN A 78 15.68 11.08 -0.23
CA GLN A 78 16.81 11.16 -1.14
C GLN A 78 18.14 11.10 -0.37
N LYS A 79 18.29 11.95 0.66
CA LYS A 79 19.52 12.04 1.46
C LYS A 79 19.82 10.75 2.23
N ASN A 80 18.78 10.08 2.72
CA ASN A 80 18.92 8.85 3.50
C ASN A 80 18.86 7.58 2.64
N ASN A 81 18.79 7.71 1.32
CA ASN A 81 18.76 6.58 0.38
C ASN A 81 17.60 5.60 0.66
N ILE A 82 16.44 6.17 1.00
CA ILE A 82 15.16 5.50 1.24
C ILE A 82 14.39 5.44 -0.07
N THR A 83 13.80 4.29 -0.36
CA THR A 83 13.04 4.02 -1.59
C THR A 83 11.52 4.11 -1.36
N TYR A 84 11.04 3.73 -0.18
CA TYR A 84 9.62 3.74 0.14
C TYR A 84 9.41 4.11 1.60
N GLY A 85 8.40 4.93 1.88
CA GLY A 85 8.01 5.27 3.24
C GLY A 85 6.51 5.24 3.47
N PHE A 86 6.14 4.82 4.67
CA PHE A 86 4.76 4.57 5.10
C PHE A 86 4.50 5.08 6.51
N THR A 87 3.22 5.30 6.86
CA THR A 87 2.76 5.68 8.20
C THR A 87 1.91 4.61 8.87
N ILE A 88 1.25 3.74 8.12
CA ILE A 88 0.39 2.68 8.67
C ILE A 88 0.75 1.34 8.03
N SER A 89 0.81 0.28 8.83
CA SER A 89 0.90 -1.09 8.35
C SER A 89 -0.02 -2.03 9.13
N MET A 90 -0.69 -2.94 8.42
CA MET A 90 -1.74 -3.77 8.99
C MET A 90 -1.86 -5.13 8.30
N LEU A 91 -2.61 -6.03 8.92
CA LEU A 91 -2.99 -7.31 8.33
C LEU A 91 -3.97 -7.11 7.18
N GLU A 92 -3.74 -7.83 6.08
CA GLU A 92 -4.69 -7.93 4.98
C GLU A 92 -5.87 -8.84 5.34
N ILE A 93 -7.05 -8.51 4.80
CA ILE A 93 -8.24 -9.33 4.87
C ILE A 93 -8.09 -10.50 3.90
N LEU A 94 -7.75 -11.69 4.43
CA LEU A 94 -7.41 -12.87 3.63
C LEU A 94 -8.50 -13.31 2.64
N SER A 95 -9.78 -13.02 2.91
CA SER A 95 -10.87 -13.32 1.97
C SER A 95 -10.80 -12.52 0.66
N THR A 96 -10.02 -11.44 0.62
CA THR A 96 -9.84 -10.57 -0.54
C THR A 96 -8.66 -11.00 -1.42
N VAL A 97 -7.75 -11.80 -0.86
CA VAL A 97 -6.49 -12.25 -1.45
C VAL A 97 -6.21 -13.76 -1.22
N PRO A 98 -7.19 -14.67 -1.36
CA PRO A 98 -7.03 -16.06 -0.97
C PRO A 98 -5.88 -16.78 -1.69
N THR A 99 -5.55 -16.39 -2.93
CA THR A 99 -4.44 -17.00 -3.65
C THR A 99 -3.17 -16.17 -3.69
N LEU A 100 -3.23 -14.85 -3.43
CA LEU A 100 -2.09 -13.94 -3.59
C LEU A 100 -0.84 -14.45 -2.87
N TRP A 101 -0.91 -14.69 -1.56
CA TRP A 101 0.25 -15.13 -0.77
C TRP A 101 0.77 -16.51 -1.19
N ASN A 102 -0.11 -17.39 -1.73
CA ASN A 102 0.31 -18.68 -2.28
C ASN A 102 1.01 -18.50 -3.63
N THR A 103 0.54 -17.58 -4.47
CA THR A 103 1.14 -17.19 -5.75
C THR A 103 2.55 -16.65 -5.57
N VAL A 104 2.81 -15.95 -4.46
CA VAL A 104 4.12 -15.36 -4.15
C VAL A 104 4.85 -16.11 -3.02
N LYS A 105 4.41 -17.33 -2.68
CA LYS A 105 4.89 -18.06 -1.50
C LYS A 105 6.37 -18.39 -1.55
N ASP A 106 6.89 -18.71 -2.73
CA ASP A 106 8.32 -18.96 -2.94
C ASP A 106 9.17 -17.71 -2.65
N PHE A 107 8.53 -16.55 -2.61
CA PHE A 107 9.19 -15.28 -2.39
C PHE A 107 9.06 -14.79 -0.92
N ILE A 108 8.14 -15.32 -0.10
CA ILE A 108 7.75 -14.68 1.17
C ILE A 108 7.98 -15.55 2.40
N ASN A 109 8.91 -15.12 3.26
CA ASN A 109 9.06 -15.63 4.62
C ASN A 109 9.06 -14.52 5.70
N GLU A 110 9.39 -13.28 5.35
CA GLU A 110 9.72 -12.25 6.35
C GLU A 110 8.50 -11.46 6.84
N TYR A 111 7.49 -11.18 6.00
CA TYR A 111 6.35 -10.32 6.37
C TYR A 111 4.98 -10.87 5.94
N PRO A 112 4.60 -12.09 6.38
CA PRO A 112 3.40 -12.75 5.89
C PRO A 112 2.12 -12.02 6.30
N HIS A 113 1.20 -11.86 5.35
CA HIS A 113 -0.14 -11.28 5.52
C HIS A 113 -0.19 -9.80 5.96
N CYS A 114 0.96 -9.19 6.21
CA CYS A 114 1.08 -7.78 6.52
C CYS A 114 1.31 -6.95 5.25
N HIS A 115 0.82 -5.72 5.25
CA HIS A 115 1.06 -4.77 4.17
C HIS A 115 1.21 -3.36 4.71
N PHE A 116 1.96 -2.52 4.00
CA PHE A 116 1.98 -1.07 4.16
C PHE A 116 0.71 -0.51 3.52
N TRP A 117 0.01 0.37 4.23
CA TRP A 117 -1.30 0.84 3.80
C TRP A 117 -1.16 1.98 2.77
N SER A 118 -1.39 1.65 1.50
CA SER A 118 -0.96 2.45 0.35
C SER A 118 -1.69 3.77 0.13
N ASN A 119 -2.71 4.14 0.92
CA ASN A 119 -3.30 5.48 0.80
C ASN A 119 -2.32 6.58 1.24
N PHE A 120 -1.35 6.25 2.09
CA PHE A 120 -0.16 7.06 2.33
C PHE A 120 1.07 6.33 1.79
N GLU A 121 1.73 6.94 0.82
CA GLU A 121 3.02 6.47 0.31
C GLU A 121 3.89 7.67 -0.04
N ILE A 122 5.13 7.66 0.40
CA ILE A 122 6.18 8.51 -0.17
C ILE A 122 7.21 7.57 -0.78
N GLY A 123 7.37 7.59 -2.09
CA GLY A 123 8.19 6.58 -2.77
C GLY A 123 8.98 7.09 -3.96
N ASP A 124 10.03 6.34 -4.29
CA ASP A 124 10.84 6.50 -5.50
C ASP A 124 10.18 5.75 -6.67
N LEU A 125 9.75 6.49 -7.68
CA LEU A 125 9.11 5.98 -8.88
C LEU A 125 10.03 5.04 -9.68
N ASN A 126 11.35 5.13 -9.52
CA ASN A 126 12.30 4.26 -10.19
C ASN A 126 12.21 2.81 -9.70
N PHE A 127 11.74 2.57 -8.47
CA PHE A 127 11.45 1.21 -8.01
C PHE A 127 10.33 0.58 -8.83
N TRP A 128 9.22 1.29 -9.01
CA TRP A 128 8.07 0.81 -9.79
C TRP A 128 8.38 0.69 -11.29
N ARG A 129 9.28 1.52 -11.79
CA ARG A 129 9.78 1.45 -13.18
C ARG A 129 10.82 0.36 -13.38
N SER A 130 11.32 -0.27 -12.32
CA SER A 130 12.36 -1.30 -12.43
C SER A 130 11.84 -2.54 -13.18
N GLU A 131 12.75 -3.21 -13.88
CA GLU A 131 12.43 -4.45 -14.60
C GLU A 131 11.85 -5.52 -13.66
N LYS A 132 12.36 -5.61 -12.42
CA LYS A 132 11.88 -6.56 -11.40
C LYS A 132 10.41 -6.31 -11.06
N TYR A 133 10.05 -5.05 -10.77
CA TYR A 133 8.66 -4.72 -10.45
C TYR A 133 7.72 -4.90 -11.63
N ILE A 134 8.14 -4.47 -12.83
CA ILE A 134 7.33 -4.60 -14.04
C ILE A 134 7.02 -6.07 -14.33
N LYS A 135 8.02 -6.96 -14.28
CA LYS A 135 7.82 -8.41 -14.48
C LYS A 135 6.92 -9.02 -13.41
N PHE A 136 7.09 -8.60 -12.16
CA PHE A 136 6.24 -9.04 -11.05
C PHE A 136 4.78 -8.64 -11.27
N PHE A 137 4.52 -7.37 -11.60
CA PHE A 137 3.18 -6.88 -11.90
C PHE A 137 2.56 -7.62 -13.10
N GLU A 138 3.31 -7.81 -14.19
CA GLU A 138 2.82 -8.50 -15.39
C GLU A 138 2.43 -9.95 -15.10
N TYR A 139 3.20 -10.65 -14.27
CA TYR A 139 2.86 -11.99 -13.79
C TYR A 139 1.53 -12.00 -13.02
N LEU A 140 1.36 -11.09 -12.05
CA LEU A 140 0.12 -10.97 -11.29
C LEU A 140 -1.08 -10.59 -12.17
N ASP A 141 -0.88 -9.69 -13.13
CA ASP A 141 -1.93 -9.21 -14.04
C ASP A 141 -2.44 -10.33 -14.96
N GLN A 142 -1.55 -11.22 -15.43
CA GLN A 142 -1.91 -12.39 -16.24
C GLN A 142 -2.71 -13.43 -15.45
N ILE A 143 -2.44 -13.60 -14.15
CA ILE A 143 -3.21 -14.50 -13.28
C ILE A 143 -4.65 -14.00 -13.12
N GLY A 144 -4.84 -12.68 -13.12
CA GLY A 144 -6.16 -12.04 -13.09
C GLY A 144 -6.77 -11.91 -11.70
N GLY A 145 -5.98 -12.04 -10.63
CA GLY A 145 -6.45 -11.90 -9.24
C GLY A 145 -7.06 -10.53 -8.91
N PHE A 146 -6.69 -9.47 -9.65
CA PHE A 146 -7.38 -8.17 -9.56
C PHE A 146 -8.88 -8.26 -9.90
N TYR A 147 -9.30 -9.22 -10.73
CA TYR A 147 -10.68 -9.36 -11.23
C TYR A 147 -11.40 -10.62 -10.75
N TYR A 148 -10.68 -11.73 -10.63
CA TYR A 148 -11.22 -12.99 -10.12
C TYR A 148 -11.15 -13.09 -8.59
N GLU A 149 -10.46 -12.16 -7.95
CA GLU A 149 -10.50 -11.91 -6.51
C GLU A 149 -10.71 -10.41 -6.26
N ARG A 150 -10.04 -9.83 -5.26
CA ARG A 150 -10.05 -8.40 -4.96
C ARG A 150 -8.68 -7.93 -4.46
N TRP A 151 -7.62 -8.28 -5.21
CA TRP A 151 -6.25 -7.89 -4.88
C TRP A 151 -6.12 -6.36 -4.84
N GLY A 152 -5.76 -5.84 -3.67
CA GLY A 152 -5.45 -4.43 -3.48
C GLY A 152 -4.04 -4.08 -3.96
N ASP A 153 -3.81 -2.83 -4.31
CA ASP A 153 -2.46 -2.31 -4.57
C ASP A 153 -1.58 -2.34 -3.32
N ALA A 154 -2.15 -2.12 -2.12
CA ALA A 154 -1.41 -2.15 -0.86
C ALA A 154 -0.65 -3.47 -0.60
N PRO A 155 -1.29 -4.67 -0.63
CA PRO A 155 -0.55 -5.93 -0.50
C PRO A 155 0.38 -6.19 -1.69
N VAL A 156 0.01 -5.80 -2.92
CA VAL A 156 0.87 -6.00 -4.11
C VAL A 156 2.17 -5.18 -4.00
N HIS A 157 2.08 -3.91 -3.63
CA HIS A 157 3.22 -3.03 -3.36
C HIS A 157 4.09 -3.60 -2.24
N SER A 158 3.47 -3.98 -1.13
CA SER A 158 4.18 -4.47 0.06
C SER A 158 4.94 -5.75 -0.21
N ILE A 159 4.34 -6.69 -0.97
CA ILE A 159 5.04 -7.87 -1.46
C ILE A 159 6.26 -7.44 -2.26
N ALA A 160 6.09 -6.69 -3.34
CA ALA A 160 7.22 -6.34 -4.20
C ALA A 160 8.35 -5.63 -3.44
N LEU A 161 8.01 -4.70 -2.53
CA LEU A 161 8.97 -3.98 -1.70
C LEU A 161 9.78 -4.94 -0.81
N THR A 162 9.09 -5.82 -0.08
CA THR A 162 9.75 -6.80 0.80
C THR A 162 10.54 -7.86 0.05
N LEU A 163 10.22 -8.12 -1.22
CA LEU A 163 10.96 -9.06 -2.06
C LEU A 163 12.22 -8.47 -2.70
N PHE A 164 12.15 -7.20 -3.11
CA PHE A 164 13.13 -6.63 -4.02
C PHE A 164 14.02 -5.57 -3.39
N LEU A 165 13.72 -5.14 -2.16
CA LEU A 165 14.52 -4.17 -1.42
C LEU A 165 15.07 -4.75 -0.14
N GLU A 166 16.20 -4.20 0.29
CA GLU A 166 16.67 -4.36 1.66
C GLU A 166 15.74 -3.58 2.60
N LYS A 167 15.49 -4.12 3.81
CA LYS A 167 14.67 -3.47 4.84
C LYS A 167 15.06 -2.00 5.09
N SER A 168 16.36 -1.68 5.04
CA SER A 168 16.90 -0.32 5.22
C SER A 168 16.39 0.71 4.21
N LYS A 169 15.87 0.26 3.05
CA LYS A 169 15.27 1.10 2.00
C LYS A 169 13.82 1.47 2.28
N ILE A 170 13.20 0.85 3.28
CA ILE A 170 11.79 1.04 3.63
C ILE A 170 11.73 1.75 4.98
N HIS A 171 11.06 2.90 5.03
CA HIS A 171 11.05 3.78 6.18
C HIS A 171 9.67 3.94 6.80
N PHE A 172 9.58 3.77 8.12
CA PHE A 172 8.38 4.12 8.87
C PHE A 172 8.47 5.57 9.33
N PHE A 173 7.58 6.42 8.82
CA PHE A 173 7.49 7.83 9.21
C PHE A 173 6.72 8.00 10.53
N ASN A 174 7.38 7.67 11.65
CA ASN A 174 6.80 7.84 12.98
C ASN A 174 6.42 9.29 13.31
N ASP A 175 7.01 10.27 12.63
CA ASP A 175 6.83 11.70 12.89
C ASP A 175 5.72 12.35 12.05
N ILE A 176 5.18 11.65 11.05
CA ILE A 176 4.08 12.15 10.21
C ILE A 176 2.76 11.60 10.74
N GLY A 177 2.13 12.32 11.67
CA GLY A 177 0.78 11.99 12.13
C GLY A 177 -0.24 12.03 10.99
N TYR A 178 -0.95 10.93 10.80
CA TYR A 178 -1.78 10.71 9.61
C TYR A 178 -3.03 9.91 9.95
N GLU A 179 -4.16 10.33 9.41
CA GLU A 179 -5.44 9.66 9.57
C GLU A 179 -6.12 9.47 8.22
N HIS A 180 -6.59 8.25 7.98
CA HIS A 180 -7.58 7.95 6.96
C HIS A 180 -8.63 7.09 7.66
N PRO A 181 -9.85 7.59 7.90
CA PRO A 181 -10.84 6.87 8.68
C PRO A 181 -11.05 5.42 8.19
N PRO A 182 -11.18 4.45 9.11
CA PRO A 182 -11.28 4.60 10.56
C PRO A 182 -9.93 4.58 11.30
N TYR A 183 -8.79 4.61 10.60
CA TYR A 183 -7.47 4.38 11.18
C TYR A 183 -6.65 5.65 11.28
N GLN A 184 -5.94 5.79 12.40
CA GLN A 184 -5.04 6.91 12.69
C GLN A 184 -3.67 6.35 13.10
N HIS A 185 -2.60 6.89 12.53
CA HIS A 185 -1.25 6.82 13.08
C HIS A 185 -0.96 8.13 13.82
N CYS A 186 -0.59 8.01 15.09
CA CYS A 186 -0.18 9.13 15.92
C CYS A 186 1.27 8.90 16.40
N PRO A 187 2.19 9.89 16.26
CA PRO A 187 3.59 9.70 16.57
C PRO A 187 3.89 9.16 17.97
N ILE A 188 4.88 8.27 18.05
CA ILE A 188 5.37 7.73 19.32
C ILE A 188 6.52 8.57 19.83
N GLY A 189 6.30 9.24 20.97
CA GLY A 189 7.32 9.98 21.71
C GLY A 189 6.93 11.43 22.01
N GLU A 190 6.98 11.83 23.28
CA GLU A 190 6.55 13.15 23.77
C GLU A 190 7.22 14.32 23.02
N LYS A 191 8.54 14.25 22.81
CA LYS A 191 9.27 15.28 22.05
C LYS A 191 8.79 15.44 20.60
N ILE A 192 8.38 14.34 19.96
CA ILE A 192 7.88 14.37 18.58
C ILE A 192 6.49 15.01 18.57
N LEU A 193 5.63 14.62 19.51
CA LEU A 193 4.31 15.22 19.68
C LEU A 193 4.37 16.73 19.92
N GLU A 194 5.26 17.18 20.81
CA GLU A 194 5.45 18.60 21.12
C GLU A 194 6.03 19.38 19.94
N SER A 195 7.14 18.91 19.37
CA SER A 195 7.83 19.63 18.26
C SER A 195 7.02 19.63 16.97
N GLY A 196 6.26 18.56 16.72
CA GLY A 196 5.33 18.43 15.61
C GLY A 196 3.98 19.10 15.86
N ARG A 197 3.74 19.73 17.03
CA ARG A 197 2.44 20.34 17.41
C ARG A 197 1.25 19.41 17.10
N CYS A 198 1.40 18.13 17.45
CA CYS A 198 0.45 17.10 17.08
C CYS A 198 -0.90 17.23 17.81
N HIS A 199 -2.00 16.96 17.12
CA HIS A 199 -3.36 16.98 17.68
C HIS A 199 -4.11 15.63 17.57
N CYS A 200 -3.41 14.56 17.20
CA CYS A 200 -3.97 13.20 17.18
C CYS A 200 -4.15 12.64 18.59
N ASN A 201 -4.97 11.58 18.71
CA ASN A 201 -5.16 10.88 19.97
C ASN A 201 -4.28 9.62 20.00
N TYR A 202 -3.17 9.69 20.71
CA TYR A 202 -2.21 8.61 20.85
C TYR A 202 -2.83 7.26 21.26
N ASN A 203 -3.88 7.29 22.11
CA ASN A 203 -4.50 6.08 22.64
C ASN A 203 -5.31 5.29 21.61
N ILE A 204 -5.66 5.90 20.48
CA ILE A 204 -6.39 5.23 19.38
C ILE A 204 -5.50 4.97 18.17
N SER A 205 -4.18 5.19 18.28
CA SER A 205 -3.26 4.88 17.18
C SER A 205 -3.37 3.40 16.80
N ILE A 206 -3.52 3.14 15.50
CA ILE A 206 -3.58 1.79 14.96
C ILE A 206 -2.31 1.01 15.27
N ASP A 207 -1.18 1.69 15.46
CA ASP A 207 0.13 1.06 15.71
C ASP A 207 0.08 0.04 16.85
N PHE A 208 -0.79 0.28 17.86
CA PHE A 208 -0.97 -0.54 19.05
C PHE A 208 -2.10 -1.58 18.93
N TRP A 209 -2.83 -1.61 17.83
CA TRP A 209 -3.97 -2.52 17.66
C TRP A 209 -3.49 -3.93 17.30
N PRO A 210 -4.25 -4.99 17.64
CA PRO A 210 -3.88 -6.37 17.30
C PRO A 210 -3.71 -6.63 15.79
N GLY A 211 -4.38 -5.84 14.95
CA GLY A 211 -4.29 -5.92 13.49
C GLY A 211 -3.12 -5.13 12.88
N SER A 212 -2.38 -4.38 13.70
CA SER A 212 -1.17 -3.65 13.29
C SER A 212 -0.06 -4.62 12.90
N CYS A 213 0.75 -4.21 11.94
CA CYS A 213 1.99 -4.89 11.60
C CYS A 213 3.23 -4.02 11.84
N VAL A 214 3.09 -2.82 12.41
CA VAL A 214 4.22 -1.93 12.71
C VAL A 214 5.19 -2.58 13.71
N THR A 215 4.69 -3.23 14.76
CA THR A 215 5.55 -3.96 15.72
C THR A 215 6.33 -5.08 15.04
N LYS A 216 5.64 -5.91 14.24
CA LYS A 216 6.27 -6.98 13.43
C LYS A 216 7.34 -6.42 12.49
N TRP A 217 7.12 -5.23 11.91
CA TRP A 217 8.10 -4.58 11.04
C TRP A 217 9.41 -4.27 11.77
N PHE A 218 9.36 -3.96 13.07
CA PHE A 218 10.56 -3.71 13.87
C PHE A 218 11.20 -4.98 14.45
N GLU A 219 10.50 -6.11 14.45
CA GLU A 219 11.00 -7.40 14.94
C GLU A 219 11.80 -8.21 13.91
N ILE A 220 11.53 -8.00 12.61
CA ILE A 220 12.22 -8.66 11.49
C ILE A 220 13.63 -8.11 11.25
#